data_AF-A0A8J8C3V9-F1
#
_entry.id   AF-A0A8J8C3V9-F1
#
_cell.length_a   1.000
_cell.length_b   1.000
_cell.length_c   1.000
_cell.angle_alpha   90.00
_cell.angle_beta   90.00
_cell.angle_gamma   90.00
#
_symmetry.space_group_name_H-M   'P 1'
#
loop_
_entity.id
_entity.type
_entity.pdbx_description
1 polymer ?
#
loop_
_entity_poly.entity_id
_entity_poly.type
_entity_poly.pdbx_seq_one_letter_code
_entity_poly.pdbx_strand_id
1 'polypeptide(L)'
;MSTNRTARRNEKTNPTPDSTPWRDSYYHRLFGLKAAKEVERVLPIFEKECPGDNRPRQAIEAIRDWAQGKRKLGMAEVRRLSLDSHAAAREAKSDAARFVAHAAGHAVATWHVPTHALGAFGYAGRALVASRDRPCK
;
A
#
# COMPACT_ATOMS: atom_id res chain seq x y z
N MET A 1 8.31 12.59 -64.80
CA MET A 1 8.89 12.46 -63.45
C MET A 1 7.80 12.75 -62.42
N SER A 2 7.16 11.72 -61.86
CA SER A 2 6.12 11.87 -60.84
C SER A 2 6.55 11.06 -59.62
N THR A 3 7.00 11.74 -58.56
CA THR A 3 7.41 11.10 -57.32
C THR A 3 6.24 11.10 -56.35
N ASN A 4 5.61 9.93 -56.27
CA ASN A 4 4.53 9.66 -55.31
C ASN A 4 5.15 9.51 -53.91
N ARG A 5 5.17 10.60 -53.14
CA ARG A 5 5.69 10.62 -51.76
C ARG A 5 4.62 10.05 -50.83
N THR A 6 4.73 8.76 -50.55
CA THR A 6 3.88 8.00 -49.62
C THR A 6 3.82 8.69 -48.25
N ALA A 7 2.60 8.97 -47.80
CA ALA A 7 2.30 9.49 -46.47
C ALA A 7 2.83 8.51 -45.40
N ARG A 8 3.75 8.97 -44.54
CA ARG A 8 4.13 8.23 -43.34
C ARG A 8 2.93 8.21 -42.39
N ARG A 9 2.37 7.03 -42.14
CA ARG A 9 1.42 6.80 -41.05
C ARG A 9 2.11 7.14 -39.72
N ASN A 10 1.48 8.00 -38.93
CA ASN A 10 1.80 8.19 -37.52
C ASN A 10 1.38 6.93 -36.75
N GLU A 11 2.29 5.98 -36.60
CA GLU A 11 2.16 4.90 -35.63
C GLU A 11 2.44 5.46 -34.24
N LYS A 12 1.39 5.64 -33.44
CA LYS A 12 1.53 5.93 -32.01
C LYS A 12 2.09 4.67 -31.35
N THR A 13 3.38 4.66 -31.03
CA THR A 13 4.00 3.58 -30.28
C THR A 13 3.42 3.54 -28.88
N ASN A 14 3.04 2.35 -28.40
CA ASN A 14 2.58 2.19 -27.03
C ASN A 14 3.72 2.55 -26.06
N PRO A 15 3.46 3.29 -24.98
CA PRO A 15 4.48 3.68 -24.01
C PRO A 15 5.14 2.43 -23.40
N THR A 16 6.48 2.43 -23.34
CA THR A 16 7.24 1.38 -22.64
C THR A 16 6.99 1.49 -21.13
N PRO A 17 7.12 0.41 -20.35
CA PRO A 17 6.90 0.44 -18.90
C PRO A 17 7.66 1.57 -18.17
N ASP A 18 8.85 1.92 -18.67
CA ASP A 18 9.72 2.97 -18.12
C ASP A 18 9.37 4.40 -18.56
N SER A 19 8.37 4.57 -19.45
CA SER A 19 7.90 5.89 -19.90
C SER A 19 6.72 6.42 -19.09
N THR A 20 6.18 5.63 -18.16
CA THR A 20 5.19 6.10 -17.18
C THR A 20 5.91 7.03 -16.20
N PRO A 21 5.32 8.18 -15.79
CA PRO A 21 5.86 8.95 -14.67
C PRO A 21 6.20 8.03 -13.49
N TRP A 22 7.25 8.34 -12.72
CA TRP A 22 7.66 7.54 -11.55
C TRP A 22 6.50 7.13 -10.61
N ARG A 23 5.42 7.93 -10.63
CA ARG A 23 4.12 7.67 -10.02
C ARG A 23 3.26 6.78 -10.91
N ASP A 24 2.74 5.70 -10.34
CA ASP A 24 1.94 4.65 -11.01
C ASP A 24 2.72 3.69 -11.93
N SER A 25 4.06 3.69 -11.90
CA SER A 25 4.87 2.70 -12.61
C SER A 25 4.59 1.25 -12.17
N TYR A 26 5.00 0.27 -12.98
CA TYR A 26 4.86 -1.15 -12.65
C TYR A 26 5.43 -1.48 -11.25
N TYR A 27 6.65 -1.03 -10.95
CA TYR A 27 7.29 -1.28 -9.66
C TYR A 27 6.56 -0.59 -8.51
N HIS A 28 6.04 0.62 -8.72
CA HIS A 28 5.27 1.35 -7.71
C HIS A 28 3.99 0.58 -7.35
N ARG A 29 3.25 0.10 -8.35
CA ARG A 29 2.06 -0.74 -8.16
C ARG A 29 2.44 -2.08 -7.50
N LEU A 30 3.52 -2.72 -7.93
CA LEU A 30 4.01 -3.96 -7.34
C LEU A 30 4.34 -3.80 -5.86
N PHE A 31 5.04 -2.73 -5.47
CA PHE A 31 5.32 -2.44 -4.06
C PHE A 31 4.05 -2.22 -3.25
N GLY A 32 3.09 -1.45 -3.78
CA GLY A 32 1.79 -1.27 -3.12
C GLY A 32 1.05 -2.59 -2.91
N LEU A 33 1.02 -3.46 -3.93
CA LEU A 33 0.38 -4.78 -3.83
C LEU A 33 1.09 -5.70 -2.84
N LYS A 34 2.43 -5.72 -2.85
CA LYS A 34 3.23 -6.56 -1.94
C LYS A 34 3.08 -6.08 -0.50
N ALA A 35 3.12 -4.76 -0.27
CA ALA A 35 2.86 -4.17 1.04
C ALA A 35 1.46 -4.53 1.54
N ALA A 36 0.42 -4.37 0.71
CA ALA A 36 -0.94 -4.76 1.06
C ALA A 36 -1.02 -6.23 1.50
N LYS A 37 -0.51 -7.15 0.68
CA LYS A 37 -0.54 -8.61 0.97
C LYS A 37 0.17 -8.96 2.27
N GLU A 38 1.32 -8.34 2.53
CA GLU A 38 2.07 -8.64 3.75
C GLU A 38 1.35 -8.13 5.00
N VAL A 39 0.73 -6.94 4.93
CA VAL A 39 -0.03 -6.42 6.06
C VAL A 39 -1.36 -7.15 6.25
N GLU A 40 -2.03 -7.57 5.16
CA GLU A 40 -3.23 -8.43 5.22
C GLU A 40 -2.98 -9.72 6.01
N ARG A 41 -1.79 -10.31 5.85
CA ARG A 41 -1.39 -11.54 6.55
C ARG A 41 -1.41 -11.38 8.08
N VAL A 42 -1.10 -10.19 8.58
CA VAL A 42 -1.02 -9.89 10.01
C VAL A 42 -2.24 -9.12 10.54
N LEU A 43 -3.10 -8.62 9.65
CA LEU A 43 -4.32 -7.89 10.00
C LEU A 43 -5.20 -8.57 11.05
N PRO A 44 -5.41 -9.92 11.03
CA PRO A 44 -6.22 -10.58 12.05
C PRO A 44 -5.76 -10.37 13.50
N ILE A 45 -4.47 -10.06 13.72
CA ILE A 45 -3.94 -9.74 15.05
C ILE A 45 -4.60 -8.46 15.59
N PHE A 46 -4.68 -7.42 14.76
CA PHE A 46 -5.31 -6.16 15.14
C PHE A 46 -6.82 -6.33 15.31
N GLU A 47 -7.48 -7.00 14.38
CA GLU A 47 -8.95 -7.13 14.37
C GLU A 47 -9.48 -7.96 15.53
N LYS A 48 -8.70 -8.93 16.02
CA LYS A 48 -9.05 -9.67 17.23
C LYS A 48 -9.07 -8.77 18.47
N GLU A 49 -8.15 -7.81 18.56
CA GLU A 49 -8.06 -6.88 19.69
C GLU A 49 -9.04 -5.71 19.55
N CYS A 50 -9.26 -5.24 18.32
CA CYS A 50 -10.06 -4.06 17.99
C CYS A 50 -11.15 -4.41 16.95
N PRO A 51 -12.15 -5.26 17.28
CA PRO A 51 -13.10 -5.82 16.31
C PRO A 51 -14.06 -4.82 15.63
N GLY A 52 -14.11 -3.58 16.11
CA GLY A 52 -14.90 -2.50 15.49
C GLY A 52 -14.07 -1.45 14.74
N ASP A 53 -12.74 -1.53 14.82
CA ASP A 53 -11.87 -0.53 14.21
C ASP A 53 -11.40 -0.98 12.83
N ASN A 54 -12.04 -0.41 11.81
CA ASN A 54 -11.75 -0.72 10.42
C ASN A 54 -10.64 0.15 9.81
N ARG A 55 -10.04 1.09 10.56
CA ARG A 55 -9.07 2.05 10.00
C ARG A 55 -7.88 1.35 9.31
N PRO A 56 -7.23 0.32 9.91
CA PRO A 56 -6.15 -0.41 9.22
C PRO A 56 -6.62 -1.19 8.00
N ARG A 57 -7.79 -1.84 8.06
CA ARG A 57 -8.38 -2.57 6.93
C ARG A 57 -8.65 -1.64 5.75
N GLN A 58 -9.26 -0.49 5.99
CA GLN A 58 -9.56 0.50 4.95
C GLN A 58 -8.29 0.98 4.23
N ALA A 59 -7.20 1.20 4.96
CA ALA A 59 -5.92 1.61 4.38
C ALA A 59 -5.34 0.52 3.45
N ILE A 60 -5.39 -0.74 3.89
CA ILE A 60 -4.91 -1.91 3.14
C ILE A 60 -5.73 -2.13 1.86
N GLU A 61 -7.05 -2.08 1.96
CA GLU A 61 -7.95 -2.28 0.81
C GLU A 61 -7.74 -1.18 -0.23
N ALA A 62 -7.60 0.07 0.21
CA ALA A 62 -7.33 1.20 -0.66
C ALA A 62 -6.04 1.02 -1.48
N ILE A 63 -4.92 0.65 -0.86
CA ILE A 63 -3.66 0.45 -1.58
C ILE A 63 -3.72 -0.79 -2.48
N ARG A 64 -4.37 -1.87 -2.06
CA ARG A 64 -4.54 -3.08 -2.89
C ARG A 64 -5.32 -2.76 -4.15
N ASP A 65 -6.46 -2.11 -4.01
CA ASP A 65 -7.35 -1.82 -5.13
C ASP A 65 -6.71 -0.79 -6.08
N TRP A 66 -5.98 0.19 -5.54
CA TRP A 66 -5.14 1.04 -6.38
C TRP A 66 -4.10 0.19 -7.10
N ALA A 67 -3.28 -0.61 -6.40
CA ALA A 67 -2.22 -1.38 -7.04
C ALA A 67 -2.70 -2.33 -8.15
N GLN A 68 -3.95 -2.81 -8.07
CA GLN A 68 -4.61 -3.64 -9.07
C GLN A 68 -5.30 -2.86 -10.21
N GLY A 69 -5.25 -1.53 -10.19
CA GLY A 69 -5.93 -0.67 -11.17
C GLY A 69 -7.45 -0.58 -11.01
N LYS A 70 -8.00 -1.07 -9.89
CA LYS A 70 -9.45 -1.07 -9.61
C LYS A 70 -9.98 0.28 -9.13
N ARG A 71 -9.11 1.12 -8.57
CA ARG A 71 -9.48 2.48 -8.12
C ARG A 71 -8.36 3.49 -8.32
N LYS A 72 -8.74 4.77 -8.32
CA LYS A 72 -7.81 5.89 -8.15
C LYS A 72 -7.71 6.24 -6.66
N LEU A 73 -6.59 6.83 -6.28
CA LEU A 73 -6.36 7.43 -4.97
C LEU A 73 -5.87 8.87 -5.17
N GLY A 74 -6.03 9.70 -4.15
CA GLY A 74 -5.53 11.08 -4.10
C GLY A 74 -4.77 11.35 -2.82
N MET A 75 -3.95 12.41 -2.80
CA MET A 75 -3.05 12.69 -1.66
C MET A 75 -3.81 12.95 -0.36
N ALA A 76 -4.94 13.66 -0.41
CA ALA A 76 -5.77 13.92 0.75
C ALA A 76 -6.33 12.62 1.36
N GLU A 77 -6.83 11.71 0.52
CA GLU A 77 -7.36 10.42 0.96
C GLU A 77 -6.25 9.52 1.52
N VAL A 78 -5.11 9.42 0.85
CA VAL A 78 -3.97 8.60 1.31
C VAL A 78 -3.44 9.12 2.64
N ARG A 79 -3.31 10.44 2.79
CA ARG A 79 -2.93 11.05 4.06
C ARG A 79 -3.94 10.71 5.16
N ARG A 80 -5.23 10.83 4.89
CA ARG A 80 -6.29 10.49 5.85
C ARG A 80 -6.20 9.03 6.28
N LEU A 81 -6.21 8.09 5.34
CA LEU A 81 -6.14 6.64 5.62
C LEU A 81 -4.87 6.25 6.39
N SER A 82 -3.74 6.86 6.06
CA SER A 82 -2.46 6.64 6.76
C SER A 82 -2.51 7.16 8.20
N LEU A 83 -2.99 8.38 8.40
CA LEU A 83 -3.12 8.99 9.73
C LEU A 83 -4.17 8.28 10.59
N ASP A 84 -5.31 7.88 10.01
CA ASP A 84 -6.34 7.10 10.68
C ASP A 84 -5.76 5.76 11.18
N SER A 85 -4.96 5.08 10.35
CA SER A 85 -4.26 3.85 10.76
C SER A 85 -3.24 4.12 11.87
N HIS A 86 -2.53 5.25 11.84
CA HIS A 86 -1.62 5.62 12.94
C HIS A 86 -2.34 6.05 14.22
N ALA A 87 -3.56 6.58 14.13
CA ALA A 87 -4.40 6.84 15.30
C ALA A 87 -4.84 5.51 15.93
N ALA A 88 -5.30 4.55 15.12
CA ALA A 88 -5.60 3.19 15.55
C ALA A 88 -4.41 2.52 16.26
N ALA A 89 -3.19 2.73 15.77
CA ALA A 89 -1.98 2.22 16.41
C ALA A 89 -1.76 2.79 17.83
N ARG A 90 -2.08 4.06 18.05
CA ARG A 90 -1.96 4.71 19.37
C ARG A 90 -2.99 4.20 20.37
N GLU A 91 -4.16 3.80 19.87
CA GLU A 91 -5.27 3.29 20.67
C GLU A 91 -5.15 1.78 20.96
N ALA A 92 -4.33 1.06 20.19
CA ALA A 92 -4.07 -0.37 20.40
C ALA A 92 -3.36 -0.63 21.74
N LYS A 93 -3.80 -1.68 22.43
CA LYS A 93 -3.32 -2.10 23.75
C LYS A 93 -2.04 -2.92 23.63
N SER A 94 -1.99 -3.87 22.71
CA SER A 94 -0.78 -4.67 22.49
C SER A 94 0.16 -4.04 21.47
N ASP A 95 1.45 -4.30 21.65
CA ASP A 95 2.48 -3.93 20.68
C ASP A 95 2.24 -4.61 19.32
N ALA A 96 1.76 -5.85 19.33
CA ALA A 96 1.44 -6.59 18.12
C ALA A 96 0.36 -5.87 17.29
N ALA A 97 -0.76 -5.49 17.91
CA ALA A 97 -1.82 -4.73 17.25
C ALA A 97 -1.32 -3.34 16.81
N ARG A 98 -0.57 -2.64 17.66
CA ARG A 98 0.04 -1.34 17.33
C ARG A 98 0.92 -1.42 16.07
N PHE A 99 1.75 -2.44 15.97
CA PHE A 99 2.62 -2.65 14.81
C PHE A 99 1.83 -2.98 13.54
N VAL A 100 0.75 -3.77 13.61
CA VAL A 100 -0.13 -4.00 12.46
C VAL A 100 -0.73 -2.70 11.94
N ALA A 101 -1.25 -1.85 12.83
CA ALA A 101 -1.84 -0.57 12.44
C ALA A 101 -0.80 0.41 11.86
N HIS A 102 0.42 0.44 12.38
CA HIS A 102 1.53 1.16 11.74
C HIS A 102 1.86 0.61 10.35
N ALA A 103 1.91 -0.72 10.21
CA ALA A 103 2.18 -1.37 8.93
C ALA A 103 1.13 -0.99 7.87
N ALA A 104 -0.15 -0.96 8.24
CA ALA A 104 -1.24 -0.54 7.36
C ALA A 104 -1.11 0.93 6.90
N GLY A 105 -0.75 1.83 7.82
CA GLY A 105 -0.51 3.24 7.49
C GLY A 105 0.65 3.44 6.52
N HIS A 106 1.71 2.63 6.64
CA HIS A 106 2.82 2.59 5.69
C HIS A 106 2.43 1.96 4.35
N ALA A 107 1.60 0.92 4.36
CA ALA A 107 1.13 0.28 3.14
C ALA A 107 0.39 1.28 2.26
N VAL A 108 -0.59 2.03 2.79
CA VAL A 108 -1.29 3.06 2.00
C VAL A 108 -0.40 4.23 1.61
N ALA A 109 0.56 4.62 2.45
CA ALA A 109 1.54 5.64 2.13
C ALA A 109 2.49 5.24 0.99
N THR A 110 2.56 3.96 0.62
CA THR A 110 3.33 3.50 -0.55
C THR A 110 2.85 4.16 -1.83
N TRP A 111 1.57 4.52 -1.92
CA TRP A 111 1.03 5.33 -3.03
C TRP A 111 1.69 6.71 -3.17
N HIS A 112 2.12 7.31 -2.06
CA HIS A 112 2.79 8.61 -2.07
C HIS A 112 4.20 8.47 -2.66
N VAL A 113 4.98 7.57 -2.06
CA VAL A 113 6.32 7.17 -2.53
C VAL A 113 6.58 5.67 -2.23
N PRO A 114 7.23 4.93 -3.15
CA PRO A 114 7.44 3.48 -3.00
C PRO A 114 8.18 3.06 -1.73
N THR A 115 9.06 3.89 -1.19
CA THR A 115 9.90 3.59 -0.02
C THR A 115 9.10 3.32 1.25
N HIS A 116 7.84 3.81 1.35
CA HIS A 116 6.98 3.46 2.48
C HIS A 116 6.68 1.96 2.58
N ALA A 117 6.79 1.19 1.50
CA ALA A 117 6.62 -0.27 1.53
C ALA A 117 7.61 -0.95 2.49
N LEU A 118 8.83 -0.42 2.62
CA LEU A 118 9.81 -0.93 3.58
C LEU A 118 9.31 -0.82 5.02
N GLY A 119 8.63 0.29 5.35
CA GLY A 119 7.98 0.46 6.64
C GLY A 119 6.85 -0.54 6.87
N ALA A 120 6.04 -0.82 5.84
CA ALA A 120 4.96 -1.81 5.93
C ALA A 120 5.53 -3.20 6.25
N PHE A 121 6.55 -3.64 5.52
CA PHE A 121 7.22 -4.92 5.76
C PHE A 121 7.88 -4.99 7.14
N GLY A 122 8.60 -3.94 7.54
CA GLY A 122 9.30 -3.90 8.83
C GLY A 122 8.35 -3.94 10.03
N TYR A 123 7.22 -3.22 9.96
CA TYR A 123 6.22 -3.27 11.03
C TYR A 123 5.42 -4.58 11.03
N ALA A 124 5.10 -5.16 9.87
CA ALA A 124 4.45 -6.48 9.82
C ALA A 124 5.35 -7.56 10.45
N GLY A 125 6.66 -7.52 10.20
CA GLY A 125 7.63 -8.40 10.86
C GLY A 125 7.64 -8.22 12.39
N ARG A 126 7.66 -6.98 12.87
CA ARG A 126 7.57 -6.66 14.31
C ARG A 126 6.26 -7.13 14.94
N ALA A 127 5.14 -7.00 14.24
CA ALA A 127 3.85 -7.49 14.69
C ALA A 127 3.87 -9.01 14.92
N LEU A 128 4.48 -9.77 13.99
CA LEU A 128 4.60 -11.21 14.13
C LEU A 128 5.46 -11.63 15.32
N VAL A 129 6.61 -10.97 15.52
CA VAL A 129 7.46 -11.22 16.68
C VAL A 129 6.68 -10.93 17.97
N ALA A 130 6.12 -9.74 18.10
CA ALA A 130 5.35 -9.34 19.28
C ALA A 130 4.12 -10.22 19.54
N SER A 131 3.51 -10.82 18.51
CA SER A 131 2.37 -11.72 18.67
C SER A 131 2.74 -13.10 19.25
N ARG A 132 4.02 -13.49 19.17
CA ARG A 132 4.54 -14.75 19.69
C ARG A 132 4.95 -14.62 21.16
N ASP A 133 5.41 -13.45 21.54
CA ASP A 133 5.80 -13.12 22.91
C ASP A 133 4.53 -13.00 23.76
N ARG A 134 4.05 -14.13 24.28
CA ARG A 134 3.02 -14.09 25.33
C ARG A 134 3.63 -13.37 26.53
N PRO A 135 2.94 -12.40 27.14
CA PRO A 135 3.37 -11.90 28.44
C PRO A 135 3.37 -13.09 29.41
N CYS A 136 4.52 -13.34 30.04
CA CYS A 136 4.62 -14.24 31.18
C CYS A 136 3.64 -13.72 32.24
N LYS A 137 2.67 -14.54 32.64
CA LYS A 137 1.74 -14.20 33.72
C LYS A 137 2.45 -14.23 35.06
#